data_AF-A0A4U0RCR3-F1
#
_entry.id   AF-A0A4U0RCR3-F1
#
_cell.length_a   1.000
_cell.length_b   1.000
_cell.length_c   1.000
_cell.angle_alpha   90.00
_cell.angle_beta   90.00
_cell.angle_gamma   90.00
#
_symmetry.space_group_name_H-M   'P 1'
#
loop_
_entity.id
_entity.type
_entity.pdbx_description
1 polymer ?
#
loop_
_entity_poly.entity_id
_entity_poly.type
_entity_poly.pdbx_seq_one_letter_code
_entity_poly.pdbx_strand_id
1 'polypeptide(L)'
;MTGGQAGLDWAGLMRAGLQGLRLHPDQFWALTPAELALMLGIGPASPRMDRERLADLAARYPDAPAAADASLAEPTGEHRDDDT
;
A
#
# COMPACT_ATOMS: atom_id res chain seq x y z
N MET A 1 11.45 11.80 -17.72
CA MET A 1 11.20 12.48 -16.44
C MET A 1 9.74 12.27 -16.06
N THR A 2 9.46 11.11 -15.45
CA THR A 2 8.17 10.83 -14.80
C THR A 2 8.50 10.17 -13.47
N GLY A 3 8.78 11.01 -12.47
CA GLY A 3 8.75 10.58 -11.09
C GLY A 3 7.30 10.38 -10.71
N GLY A 4 6.84 9.13 -10.73
CA GLY A 4 5.61 8.73 -10.08
C GLY A 4 5.98 7.86 -8.91
N GLN A 5 5.40 8.08 -7.73
CA GLN A 5 5.39 7.06 -6.70
C GLN A 5 4.63 5.85 -7.25
N ALA A 6 5.31 4.98 -7.98
CA ALA A 6 4.71 3.76 -8.48
C ALA A 6 4.51 2.84 -7.28
N GLY A 7 3.25 2.60 -6.92
CA GLY A 7 2.90 1.54 -5.99
C GLY A 7 3.49 0.19 -6.44
N LEU A 8 3.47 -0.79 -5.54
CA LEU A 8 3.92 -2.14 -5.86
C LEU A 8 3.17 -2.69 -7.09
N ASP A 9 3.88 -3.21 -8.10
CA ASP A 9 3.27 -3.92 -9.23
C ASP A 9 2.70 -5.27 -8.77
N TRP A 10 1.50 -5.22 -8.19
CA TRP A 10 0.79 -6.38 -7.68
C TRP A 10 0.50 -7.41 -8.75
N ALA A 11 0.13 -6.96 -9.96
CA ALA A 11 -0.20 -7.88 -11.04
C ALA A 11 1.06 -8.65 -11.50
N GLY A 12 2.20 -7.96 -11.61
CA GLY A 12 3.50 -8.58 -11.86
C GLY A 12 3.88 -9.58 -10.76
N LEU A 13 3.71 -9.19 -9.49
CA LEU A 13 4.01 -10.03 -8.34
C LEU A 13 3.18 -11.32 -8.33
N MET A 14 1.87 -11.21 -8.56
CA MET A 14 0.94 -12.35 -8.60
C MET A 14 1.26 -13.30 -9.76
N ARG A 15 1.61 -12.78 -10.93
CA ARG A 15 2.07 -13.61 -12.06
C ARG A 15 3.38 -14.32 -11.74
N ALA A 16 4.35 -13.61 -11.15
CA ALA A 16 5.65 -14.19 -10.82
C ALA A 16 5.54 -15.31 -9.77
N GLY A 17 4.76 -15.09 -8.70
CA GLY A 17 4.59 -16.05 -7.60
C GLY A 17 3.66 -17.21 -7.94
N LEU A 18 2.41 -16.93 -8.34
CA LEU A 18 1.38 -17.96 -8.50
C LEU A 18 1.48 -18.69 -9.84
N GLN A 19 1.98 -18.04 -10.90
CA GLN A 19 2.13 -18.67 -12.22
C GLN A 19 3.58 -19.06 -12.51
N GLY A 20 4.53 -18.17 -12.28
CA GLY A 20 5.95 -18.40 -12.55
C GLY A 20 6.57 -19.47 -11.63
N LEU A 21 6.49 -19.25 -10.32
CA LEU A 21 6.97 -20.20 -9.31
C LEU A 21 5.95 -21.30 -8.98
N ARG A 22 4.70 -21.18 -9.46
CA ARG A 22 3.59 -22.11 -9.21
C ARG A 22 3.32 -22.37 -7.71
N LEU A 23 3.53 -21.36 -6.88
CA LEU A 23 3.24 -21.43 -5.46
C LEU A 23 1.73 -21.55 -5.22
N HIS A 24 1.33 -22.33 -4.22
CA HIS A 24 -0.03 -22.25 -3.70
C HIS A 24 -0.27 -20.86 -3.09
N PRO A 25 -1.47 -20.26 -3.19
CA PRO A 25 -1.75 -18.95 -2.62
C PRO A 25 -1.32 -18.81 -1.15
N ASP A 26 -1.58 -19.83 -0.34
CA ASP A 26 -1.20 -19.82 1.07
C ASP A 26 0.31 -19.76 1.29
N GLN A 27 1.09 -20.47 0.45
CA GLN A 27 2.55 -20.44 0.52
C GLN A 27 3.06 -19.08 0.08
N PHE A 28 2.51 -18.52 -1.00
CA PHE A 28 2.88 -17.20 -1.49
C PHE A 28 2.68 -16.11 -0.43
N TRP A 29 1.55 -16.13 0.29
CA TRP A 29 1.28 -15.18 1.36
C TRP A 29 2.03 -15.43 2.66
N ALA A 30 2.51 -16.66 2.88
CA ALA A 30 3.37 -16.99 4.01
C ALA A 30 4.83 -16.55 3.82
N LEU A 31 5.28 -16.33 2.57
CA LEU A 31 6.64 -15.92 2.28
C LEU A 31 6.87 -14.44 2.62
N THR A 32 8.04 -14.16 3.16
CA THR A 32 8.54 -12.79 3.22
C THR A 32 8.91 -12.30 1.82
N PRO A 33 8.85 -10.98 1.54
CA PRO A 33 9.28 -10.42 0.27
C PRO A 33 10.74 -10.76 -0.08
N ALA A 34 11.60 -10.93 0.93
CA ALA A 34 13.00 -11.32 0.75
C ALA A 34 13.14 -12.78 0.27
N GLU A 35 12.37 -13.71 0.83
CA GLU A 35 12.35 -15.11 0.38
C GLU A 35 11.78 -15.22 -1.03
N LEU A 36 10.72 -14.48 -1.34
CA LEU A 36 10.17 -14.44 -2.69
C LEU A 36 11.18 -13.90 -3.70
N ALA A 37 11.90 -12.81 -3.38
CA ALA A 37 12.95 -12.26 -4.24
C ALA A 37 14.08 -13.26 -4.48
N LEU A 38 14.50 -13.97 -3.44
CA LEU A 38 15.51 -15.04 -3.52
C LEU A 38 15.06 -16.15 -4.47
N MET A 39 13.81 -16.63 -4.35
CA MET A 39 13.26 -17.68 -5.22
C MET A 39 13.11 -17.21 -6.67
N LEU A 40 12.86 -15.92 -6.90
CA LEU A 40 12.81 -15.30 -8.22
C LEU A 40 14.20 -15.04 -8.83
N GLY A 41 15.29 -15.37 -8.11
CA GLY A 41 16.65 -15.10 -8.58
C GLY A 41 17.00 -13.61 -8.63
N ILE A 42 16.20 -12.77 -7.99
CA ILE A 42 16.46 -11.35 -7.83
C ILE A 42 17.50 -11.25 -6.70
N GLY A 43 18.77 -11.08 -7.07
CA GLY A 43 19.92 -10.99 -6.16
C GLY A 43 19.69 -10.01 -4.99
N PRO A 44 20.53 -10.07 -3.94
CA PRO A 44 20.19 -9.70 -2.56
C PRO A 44 19.27 -8.48 -2.51
N ALA A 45 18.01 -8.74 -2.13
CA ALA A 45 17.02 -7.70 -1.89
C ALA A 45 17.62 -6.67 -0.94
N SER A 46 17.30 -5.40 -1.22
CA SER A 46 17.66 -4.16 -0.51
C SER A 46 18.10 -4.36 0.95
N PRO A 47 19.12 -3.61 1.43
CA PRO A 47 19.67 -3.77 2.78
C PRO A 47 18.59 -3.96 3.83
N ARG A 48 18.81 -4.93 4.73
CA ARG A 48 17.91 -5.33 5.81
C ARG A 48 17.33 -4.08 6.46
N MET A 49 16.01 -4.06 6.65
CA MET A 49 15.34 -2.94 7.30
C MET A 49 15.92 -2.76 8.71
N ASP A 50 16.62 -1.65 8.94
CA ASP A 50 17.11 -1.27 10.26
C ASP A 50 16.09 -0.39 10.98
N ARG A 51 16.34 -0.16 12.26
CA ARG A 51 15.41 0.59 13.13
C ARG A 51 15.29 2.05 12.72
N GLU A 52 16.36 2.66 12.21
CA GLU A 52 16.35 4.05 11.75
C GLU A 52 15.48 4.19 10.50
N ARG A 53 15.62 3.31 9.50
CA ARG A 53 14.76 3.29 8.32
C ARG A 53 13.30 3.05 8.65
N LEU A 54 13.01 2.19 9.62
CA LEU A 54 11.62 1.99 10.05
C LEU A 54 11.04 3.27 10.67
N ALA A 55 11.83 3.99 11.50
CA ALA A 55 11.42 5.27 12.07
C ALA A 55 11.18 6.33 10.98
N ASP A 56 12.06 6.41 9.99
CA ASP A 56 11.89 7.29 8.83
C ASP A 56 10.61 7.00 8.03
N LEU A 57 10.27 5.72 7.86
CA LEU A 57 9.05 5.31 7.16
C LEU A 57 7.80 5.67 7.97
N ALA A 58 7.80 5.41 9.27
CA ALA A 58 6.67 5.74 10.15
C ALA A 58 6.41 7.26 10.20
N ALA A 59 7.48 8.07 10.19
CA ALA A 59 7.36 9.53 10.12
C ALA A 59 6.82 10.00 8.76
N ARG A 60 7.20 9.32 7.66
CA ARG A 60 6.80 9.68 6.30
C ARG A 60 5.36 9.24 5.97
N TYR A 61 4.90 8.15 6.56
CA TYR A 61 3.57 7.58 6.35
C TYR A 61 2.88 7.35 7.70
N PRO A 62 2.41 8.42 8.36
CA PRO A 62 1.72 8.30 9.64
C PRO A 62 0.39 7.57 9.46
N ASP A 63 0.07 6.63 10.35
CA ASP A 63 -1.18 5.85 10.35
C ASP A 63 -2.42 6.68 10.76
N ALA A 64 -2.26 8.00 10.91
CA ALA A 64 -3.37 8.89 11.16
C ALA A 64 -4.31 8.89 9.95
N PRO A 65 -5.64 8.87 10.15
CA PRO A 65 -6.56 9.05 9.05
C PRO A 65 -6.18 10.35 8.33
N ALA A 66 -6.05 10.28 6.99
CA ALA A 66 -6.02 11.49 6.17
C ALA A 66 -7.19 12.32 6.65
N ALA A 67 -6.92 13.53 7.16
CA ALA A 67 -7.96 14.42 7.64
C ALA A 67 -8.99 14.50 6.53
N ALA A 68 -10.12 13.82 6.75
CA ALA A 68 -11.19 13.76 5.79
C ALA A 68 -11.53 15.20 5.53
N ASP A 69 -11.39 15.61 4.27
CA ASP A 69 -12.36 16.45 3.60
C ASP A 69 -13.32 17.14 4.58
N ALA A 70 -12.86 18.25 5.15
CA ALA A 70 -13.72 19.18 5.89
C ALA A 70 -14.55 20.04 4.92
N SER A 71 -14.79 19.57 3.68
CA SER A 71 -15.49 20.26 2.60
C SER A 71 -16.72 19.50 2.09
N LEU A 72 -17.21 18.50 2.84
CA LEU A 72 -18.63 18.14 2.84
C LEU A 72 -19.28 18.49 4.19
N ALA A 73 -19.05 19.72 4.67
CA ALA A 73 -20.09 20.38 5.44
C ALA A 73 -21.21 20.69 4.45
N GLU A 74 -22.15 19.76 4.31
CA GLU A 74 -23.40 20.02 3.61
C GLU A 74 -24.00 21.31 4.21
N PRO A 75 -24.29 22.36 3.43
CA PRO A 75 -25.08 23.45 3.95
C PRO A 75 -26.41 22.83 4.34
N THR A 76 -26.71 22.81 5.64
CA THR A 76 -28.03 22.48 6.15
C THR A 76 -29.01 23.34 5.38
N GLY A 77 -29.67 22.73 4.40
CA GLY A 77 -30.78 23.31 3.68
C GLY A 77 -31.86 23.52 4.72
N GLU A 78 -31.99 24.77 5.15
CA GLU A 78 -33.15 25.24 5.90
C GLU A 78 -34.37 25.00 5.02
N HIS A 79 -35.03 23.87 5.23
CA HIS A 79 -36.40 23.64 4.76
C HIS A 79 -37.28 24.52 5.65
N ARG A 80 -37.43 25.78 5.24
CA ARG A 80 -38.46 26.64 5.78
C ARG A 80 -39.81 26.08 5.32
N ASP A 81 -40.43 25.32 6.21
CA ASP A 81 -41.85 25.04 6.15
C ASP A 81 -42.58 26.40 6.15
N ASP A 82 -43.21 26.69 5.03
CA ASP A 82 -44.14 27.79 4.83
C ASP A 82 -45.45 27.41 5.54
N ASP A 83 -45.68 27.99 6.71
CA ASP A 83 -46.96 27.94 7.42
C ASP A 83 -47.66 29.30 7.27
N THR A 84 -48.84 29.25 6.63
CA THR A 84 -49.87 30.30 6.44
C THR A 84 -49.70 31.32 5.31
#